data_AF-A0A923Z5B2-F1
#
_entry.id   AF-A0A923Z5B2-F1
#
_cell.length_a   1.000
_cell.length_b   1.000
_cell.length_c   1.000
_cell.angle_alpha   90.00
_cell.angle_beta   90.00
_cell.angle_gamma   90.00
#
_symmetry.space_group_name_H-M   'P 1'
#
loop_
_entity.id
_entity.type
_entity.pdbx_description
1 polymer ?
#
loop_
_entity_poly.entity_id
_entity_poly.type
_entity_poly.pdbx_seq_one_letter_code
_entity_poly.pdbx_strand_id
1 'polypeptide(L)'
;MSSKIMMVERRVRSVAVVVTVALVLAAGAVQAGLISRAPSYNFQAWYLVTEHTGFLVTSEYADEAACQRKRNATSVCQSGRTLIDHERNKPAVR
;
A
#
# COMPACT_ATOMS: atom_id res chain seq x y z
N MET A 1 0.86 47.44 16.25
CA MET A 1 0.89 46.27 15.35
C MET A 1 1.47 45.08 16.12
N SER A 2 0.68 44.32 16.88
CA SER A 2 1.21 43.19 17.67
C SER A 2 0.17 42.08 17.88
N SER A 3 -1.11 42.44 17.90
CA SER A 3 -2.22 41.49 18.09
C SER A 3 -2.44 40.51 16.93
N LYS A 4 -2.01 40.85 15.70
CA LYS A 4 -2.20 39.97 14.52
C LYS A 4 -1.26 38.77 14.53
N ILE A 5 -0.02 38.93 15.00
CA ILE A 5 1.01 37.87 15.02
C ILE A 5 0.66 36.84 16.11
N MET A 6 0.25 37.32 17.29
CA MET A 6 -0.15 36.47 18.42
C MET A 6 -1.40 35.61 18.12
N MET A 7 -2.31 36.10 17.27
CA MET A 7 -3.50 35.37 16.87
C MET A 7 -3.19 34.30 15.79
N VAL A 8 -2.18 34.55 14.94
CA VAL A 8 -1.70 33.59 13.93
C VAL A 8 -0.95 32.44 14.58
N GLU A 9 -0.06 32.69 15.55
CA GLU A 9 0.66 31.63 16.27
C GLU A 9 -0.28 30.65 16.97
N ARG A 10 -1.35 31.15 17.61
CA ARG A 10 -2.36 30.28 18.24
C ARG A 10 -3.05 29.40 17.21
N ARG A 11 -3.42 29.95 16.04
CA ARG A 11 -4.06 29.17 14.97
C ARG A 11 -3.11 28.12 14.40
N VAL A 12 -1.84 28.46 14.17
CA VAL A 12 -0.82 27.51 13.67
C VAL A 12 -0.60 26.38 14.67
N ARG A 13 -0.54 26.68 15.96
CA ARG A 13 -0.38 25.66 17.00
C ARG A 13 -1.59 24.73 17.09
N SER A 14 -2.81 25.27 16.99
CA SER A 14 -4.03 24.46 16.94
C SER A 14 -4.08 23.57 15.70
N VAL A 15 -3.70 24.10 14.53
CA VAL A 15 -3.63 23.32 13.28
C VAL A 15 -2.58 22.21 13.40
N ALA A 16 -1.40 22.50 13.95
CA ALA A 16 -0.36 21.50 14.17
C ALA A 16 -0.83 20.37 15.10
N VAL A 17 -1.53 20.70 16.19
CA VAL A 17 -2.09 19.71 17.12
C VAL A 17 -3.13 18.83 16.42
N VAL A 18 -4.04 19.42 15.64
CA VAL A 18 -5.07 18.67 14.88
C VAL A 18 -4.42 17.73 13.86
N VAL A 19 -3.41 18.20 13.11
CA VAL A 19 -2.67 17.38 12.14
C VAL A 19 -1.95 16.23 12.83
N THR A 20 -1.34 16.50 13.99
CA THR A 20 -0.63 15.47 14.76
C THR A 20 -1.60 14.40 15.26
N VAL A 21 -2.77 14.79 15.78
CA VAL A 21 -3.81 13.84 16.23
C VAL A 21 -4.32 13.00 15.05
N ALA A 22 -4.55 13.61 13.88
CA ALA A 22 -4.99 12.89 12.69
C ALA A 22 -3.93 11.85 12.22
N LEU A 23 -2.65 12.21 12.25
CA LEU A 23 -1.54 11.31 11.92
C LEU A 23 -1.45 10.13 12.89
N VAL A 24 -1.60 10.37 14.20
CA VAL A 24 -1.59 9.32 15.22
C VAL A 24 -2.77 8.37 15.05
N LEU A 25 -3.97 8.91 14.77
CA LEU A 25 -5.16 8.09 14.48
C LEU A 25 -5.00 7.26 13.21
N ALA A 26 -4.43 7.84 12.15
CA ALA A 26 -4.14 7.10 10.92
C ALA A 26 -3.13 5.98 11.16
N ALA A 27 -2.03 6.25 11.87
CA ALA A 27 -1.03 5.24 12.23
C ALA A 27 -1.65 4.12 13.09
N GLY A 28 -2.50 4.47 14.06
CA GLY A 28 -3.24 3.52 14.88
C GLY A 28 -4.21 2.66 14.07
N ALA A 29 -4.93 3.25 13.10
CA ALA A 29 -5.84 2.51 12.22
C ALA A 29 -5.08 1.53 11.30
N VAL A 30 -3.89 1.91 10.83
CA VAL A 30 -3.02 1.02 10.06
C VAL A 30 -2.49 -0.12 10.95
N GLN A 31 -2.08 0.15 12.20
CA GLN A 31 -1.61 -0.89 13.14
C GLN A 31 -2.72 -1.84 13.58
N ALA A 32 -3.94 -1.34 13.78
CA ALA A 32 -5.10 -2.14 14.15
C ALA A 32 -5.64 -3.00 12.98
N GLY A 33 -5.03 -2.93 11.79
CA GLY A 33 -5.45 -3.70 10.62
C GLY A 33 -6.78 -3.24 10.01
N LEU A 34 -7.29 -2.07 10.40
CA LEU A 34 -8.52 -1.48 9.84
C LEU A 34 -8.31 -1.04 8.38
N ILE A 35 -7.06 -0.79 8.00
CA ILE A 35 -6.66 -0.55 6.62
C ILE A 35 -6.00 -1.83 6.12
N SER A 36 -6.66 -2.49 5.16
CA SER A 36 -6.11 -3.69 4.53
C SER A 36 -4.78 -3.36 3.87
N ARG A 37 -3.69 -3.91 4.42
CA ARG A 37 -2.36 -3.89 3.78
C ARG A 37 -2.23 -4.98 2.71
N ALA A 38 -3.28 -5.77 2.49
CA ALA A 38 -3.26 -6.81 1.48
C ALA A 38 -3.23 -6.17 0.08
N PRO A 39 -2.35 -6.63 -0.83
CA PRO A 39 -2.39 -6.19 -2.21
C PRO A 39 -3.76 -6.49 -2.83
N SER A 40 -4.42 -5.48 -3.37
CA SER A 40 -5.67 -5.65 -4.11
C SER A 40 -5.35 -6.11 -5.52
N TYR A 41 -5.40 -7.41 -5.76
CA TYR A 41 -5.23 -7.98 -7.10
C TYR A 41 -6.54 -7.89 -7.89
N ASN A 42 -6.42 -7.54 -9.16
CA ASN A 42 -7.49 -7.57 -10.14
C ASN A 42 -7.55 -8.97 -10.77
N PHE A 43 -8.72 -9.59 -10.72
CA PHE A 43 -8.94 -10.95 -11.22
C PHE A 43 -8.64 -11.14 -12.71
N GLN A 44 -8.81 -10.09 -13.53
CA GLN A 44 -8.58 -10.15 -14.98
C GLN A 44 -7.17 -9.75 -15.41
N ALA A 45 -6.37 -9.20 -14.49
CA ALA A 45 -5.02 -8.73 -14.79
C ALA A 45 -3.97 -9.85 -14.66
N TRP A 46 -2.80 -9.61 -15.22
CA TRP A 46 -1.60 -10.42 -15.05
C TRP A 46 -0.55 -9.66 -14.28
N TYR A 47 0.18 -10.35 -13.41
CA TYR A 47 1.16 -9.76 -12.52
C TYR A 47 2.53 -10.37 -12.76
N LEU A 48 3.53 -9.52 -12.96
CA LEU A 48 4.92 -9.92 -12.92
C LEU A 48 5.38 -9.84 -11.47
N VAL A 49 5.62 -11.00 -10.87
CA VAL A 49 6.09 -11.14 -9.49
C VAL A 49 7.61 -11.31 -9.52
N THR A 50 8.32 -10.40 -8.89
CA THR A 50 9.78 -10.44 -8.75
C THR A 50 10.14 -10.50 -7.27
N GLU A 51 10.88 -11.52 -6.87
CA GLU A 51 11.37 -11.66 -5.51
C GLU A 51 12.74 -10.99 -5.40
N HIS A 52 12.86 -10.02 -4.50
CA HIS A 52 14.11 -9.33 -4.20
C HIS A 52 14.37 -9.41 -2.71
N THR A 53 15.47 -10.04 -2.31
CA THR A 53 16.03 -10.11 -0.93
C THR A 53 15.14 -9.49 0.16
N GLY A 54 14.08 -10.19 0.57
CA GLY A 54 13.19 -9.79 1.67
C GLY A 54 11.90 -9.05 1.30
N PHE A 55 11.65 -8.76 0.02
CA PHE A 55 10.40 -8.15 -0.46
C PHE A 55 9.97 -8.68 -1.83
N LEU A 56 8.65 -8.65 -2.06
CA LEU A 56 8.02 -9.02 -3.33
C LEU A 56 7.60 -7.75 -4.06
N VAL A 57 8.04 -7.60 -5.30
CA VAL A 57 7.58 -6.54 -6.20
C VAL A 57 6.62 -7.14 -7.21
N THR A 58 5.41 -6.59 -7.28
CA THR A 58 4.39 -7.00 -8.25
C THR A 58 4.08 -5.84 -9.21
N SER A 59 4.19 -6.08 -10.51
CA SER A 59 3.77 -5.12 -11.55
C SER A 59 2.57 -5.66 -12.32
N GLU A 60 1.55 -4.83 -12.52
CA GLU A 60 0.30 -5.20 -13.19
C GLU A 60 0.39 -5.00 -14.72
N TYR A 61 -0.20 -5.93 -15.47
CA TYR A 61 -0.32 -5.94 -16.92
C TYR A 61 -1.74 -6.35 -17.32
N ALA A 62 -2.21 -5.83 -18.45
CA ALA A 62 -3.56 -6.12 -18.96
C ALA A 62 -3.74 -7.57 -19.43
N ASP A 63 -2.66 -8.20 -19.91
CA ASP A 63 -2.70 -9.54 -20.49
C ASP A 63 -1.39 -10.32 -20.26
N GLU A 64 -1.46 -11.63 -20.47
CA GLU A 64 -0.32 -12.54 -20.26
C GLU A 64 0.84 -12.20 -21.18
N ALA A 65 0.58 -11.88 -22.44
CA ALA A 65 1.63 -11.63 -23.42
C ALA A 65 2.44 -10.38 -23.05
N ALA A 66 1.78 -9.33 -22.55
CA ALA A 66 2.43 -8.14 -22.03
C ALA A 66 3.32 -8.45 -20.81
N CYS A 67 2.84 -9.29 -19.89
CA CYS A 67 3.64 -9.74 -18.75
C CYS A 67 4.87 -10.54 -19.19
N GLN A 68 4.68 -11.54 -20.07
CA GLN A 68 5.75 -12.43 -20.53
C GLN A 68 6.88 -11.68 -21.25
N ARG A 69 6.56 -10.61 -21.99
CA ARG A 69 7.57 -9.74 -22.64
C ARG A 69 8.46 -9.00 -21.64
N LYS A 70 8.00 -8.78 -20.42
CA LYS A 70 8.73 -8.12 -19.34
C LYS A 70 9.38 -9.10 -18.36
N ARG A 71 9.20 -10.40 -18.58
CA ARG A 71 9.77 -11.44 -17.74
C ARG A 71 11.30 -11.45 -17.84
N ASN A 72 11.93 -11.44 -16.68
CA ASN A 72 13.35 -11.65 -16.47
C ASN A 72 13.61 -12.96 -15.67
N ALA A 73 14.87 -13.38 -15.54
CA ALA A 73 15.29 -14.62 -14.87
C ALA A 73 14.80 -14.76 -13.41
N THR A 74 14.61 -13.63 -12.72
CA THR A 74 14.18 -13.57 -11.31
C THR A 74 12.69 -13.29 -11.14
N SER A 75 11.90 -13.39 -12.21
CA SER A 75 10.49 -13.01 -12.20
C SER A 75 9.57 -14.06 -12.81
N VAL A 76 8.34 -14.12 -12.32
CA VAL A 76 7.31 -15.07 -12.76
C VAL A 76 6.03 -14.30 -13.06
N CYS A 77 5.44 -14.58 -14.21
CA CYS A 77 4.11 -14.08 -14.54
C CYS A 77 3.04 -14.98 -13.90
N GLN A 78 2.13 -14.36 -13.14
CA GLN A 78 0.99 -15.05 -12.54
C GLN A 78 -0.30 -14.28 -12.84
N SER A 79 -1.40 -15.01 -13.02
CA SER A 79 -2.70 -14.38 -13.16
C SER A 79 -3.16 -13.79 -11.82
N GLY A 80 -3.93 -12.70 -11.87
CA GLY A 80 -4.54 -12.10 -10.69
C GLY A 80 -5.42 -13.09 -9.93
N ARG A 81 -6.14 -13.98 -10.64
CA ARG A 81 -6.90 -15.07 -10.01
C ARG A 81 -6.01 -15.93 -9.11
N THR A 82 -4.87 -16.39 -9.63
CA THR A 82 -3.93 -17.23 -8.86
C THR A 82 -3.42 -16.53 -7.61
N LEU A 83 -3.11 -15.23 -7.71
CA LEU A 83 -2.62 -14.44 -6.57
C LEU A 83 -3.70 -14.18 -5.51
N ILE A 84 -4.95 -13.94 -5.93
CA ILE A 84 -6.10 -13.81 -5.02
C ILE A 84 -6.32 -15.13 -4.26
N ASP A 85 -6.31 -16.26 -4.97
CA ASP A 85 -6.49 -17.58 -4.37
C ASP A 85 -5.34 -17.91 -3.40
N HIS A 86 -4.11 -17.51 -3.75
CA HIS A 86 -2.95 -17.70 -2.90
C HIS A 86 -3.01 -16.83 -1.63
N GLU A 87 -3.43 -15.57 -1.71
CA GLU A 87 -3.62 -14.73 -0.52
C GLU A 87 -4.80 -15.18 0.34
N ARG A 88 -5.89 -15.65 -0.27
CA ARG A 88 -7.06 -16.19 0.46
C ARG A 88 -6.72 -17.44 1.29
N ASN A 89 -5.86 -18.28 0.75
CA ASN A 89 -5.45 -19.55 1.38
C ASN A 89 -4.14 -19.44 2.17
N LYS A 90 -3.55 -18.24 2.25
CA LYS A 90 -2.33 -18.02 3.03
C LYS A 90 -2.66 -18.23 4.50
N PRO A 91 -1.97 -19.13 5.22
CA PRO A 91 -2.20 -19.29 6.65
C PRO A 91 -1.94 -17.95 7.33
N ALA A 92 -2.90 -17.50 8.14
CA ALA A 92 -2.75 -16.29 8.93
C ALA A 92 -1.50 -16.48 9.81
N VAL A 93 -0.43 -15.75 9.49
CA VAL A 93 0.77 -15.71 10.33
C VAL A 93 0.35 -14.98 11.60
N ARG A 94 0.11 -15.76 12.66
CA ARG A 94 -0.16 -15.28 14.03
C ARG A 94 1.13 -14.81 14.69
#